data_AF-A0A2N8ZNA6-F1
#
_entry.id   AF-A0A2N8ZNA6-F1
#
_cell.length_a   1.000
_cell.length_b   1.000
_cell.length_c   1.000
_cell.angle_alpha   90.00
_cell.angle_beta   90.00
_cell.angle_gamma   90.00
#
_symmetry.space_group_name_H-M   'P 1'
#
loop_
_entity.id
_entity.type
_entity.pdbx_description
1 polymer ?
#
loop_
_entity_poly.entity_id
_entity_poly.type
_entity_poly.pdbx_seq_one_letter_code
_entity_poly.pdbx_strand_id
1 'polypeptide(L)'
;MRSAPDRAITSFVKSAMDRGVITKKTLNMCAGFGMFEMLLPLFVAWQNNGLTKLSDDYVELTLAGEFWATTLAQNLIQVIQSGAMTTEPDKSSTSKNQSPNNNKIKAVLA
;
A
#
# COMPACT_ATOMS: atom_id res chain seq x y z
N MET A 1 14.80 -13.97 -6.85
CA MET A 1 15.20 -14.39 -5.48
C MET A 1 14.44 -13.50 -4.51
N ARG A 2 13.62 -14.05 -3.59
CA ARG A 2 12.96 -13.25 -2.53
C ARG A 2 13.96 -12.97 -1.40
N SER A 3 14.14 -11.71 -1.03
CA SER A 3 15.15 -11.23 -0.07
C SER A 3 14.79 -11.56 1.38
N ALA A 4 15.77 -11.60 2.29
CA ALA A 4 15.55 -11.88 3.72
C ALA A 4 14.56 -10.92 4.44
N PRO A 5 14.52 -9.60 4.14
CA PRO A 5 13.53 -8.68 4.73
C PRO A 5 12.08 -9.04 4.41
N ASP A 6 11.81 -9.54 3.20
CA ASP A 6 10.47 -10.00 2.77
C ASP A 6 9.99 -11.23 3.59
N ARG A 7 10.93 -12.09 4.02
CA ARG A 7 10.61 -13.22 4.90
C ARG A 7 10.30 -12.77 6.33
N ALA A 8 11.06 -11.81 6.86
CA ALA A 8 10.85 -11.29 8.21
C ALA A 8 9.48 -10.63 8.35
N ILE A 9 9.10 -9.76 7.40
CA ILE A 9 7.80 -9.09 7.40
C ILE A 9 6.64 -10.08 7.21
N THR A 10 6.80 -11.06 6.32
CA THR A 10 5.77 -12.10 6.10
C THR A 10 5.54 -12.93 7.36
N SER A 11 6.61 -13.36 8.03
CA SER A 11 6.52 -14.12 9.28
C SER A 11 5.90 -13.28 10.40
N PHE A 12 6.28 -12.00 10.50
CA PHE A 12 5.66 -11.07 11.44
C PHE A 12 4.16 -10.95 11.20
N VAL A 13 3.73 -10.64 9.97
CA VAL A 13 2.32 -10.49 9.62
C VAL A 13 1.52 -11.73 10.01
N LYS A 14 1.98 -12.93 9.66
CA LYS A 14 1.30 -14.17 10.05
C LYS A 14 1.14 -14.27 11.56
N SER A 15 2.24 -14.13 12.30
CA SER A 15 2.22 -14.22 13.76
C SER A 15 1.36 -13.14 14.43
N ALA A 16 1.31 -11.93 13.86
CA ALA A 16 0.53 -10.81 14.37
C ALA A 16 -0.98 -11.05 14.15
N MET A 17 -1.36 -11.57 12.98
CA MET A 17 -2.74 -11.88 12.64
C MET A 17 -3.25 -13.09 13.43
N ASP A 18 -2.42 -14.11 13.65
CA ASP A 18 -2.76 -15.26 14.51
C ASP A 18 -3.00 -14.83 15.97
N ARG A 19 -2.34 -13.75 16.42
CA ARG A 19 -2.54 -13.14 17.76
C ARG A 19 -3.65 -12.11 17.78
N GLY A 20 -4.20 -11.73 16.62
CA GLY A 20 -5.22 -10.70 16.49
C GLY A 20 -4.72 -9.27 16.64
N VAL A 21 -3.42 -8.99 16.65
CA VAL A 21 -2.91 -7.62 16.84
C VAL A 21 -1.67 -7.31 16.02
N ILE A 22 -1.71 -6.21 15.28
CA ILE A 22 -0.56 -5.60 14.60
C ILE A 22 -0.22 -4.28 15.29
N THR A 23 1.01 -4.15 15.77
CA THR A 23 1.50 -2.89 16.35
C THR A 23 2.29 -2.09 15.33
N LYS A 24 2.06 -0.78 15.30
CA LYS A 24 2.78 0.20 14.47
C LYS A 24 4.29 0.10 14.65
N LYS A 25 4.75 0.07 15.91
CA LYS A 25 6.17 0.02 16.27
C LYS A 25 6.86 -1.20 15.65
N THR A 26 6.32 -2.40 15.82
CA THR A 26 6.96 -3.62 15.32
C THR A 26 6.86 -3.73 13.80
N LEU A 27 5.73 -3.34 13.21
CA LEU A 27 5.56 -3.34 11.76
C LEU A 27 6.57 -2.41 11.08
N ASN A 28 6.69 -1.17 11.57
CA ASN A 28 7.64 -0.19 11.03
C ASN A 28 9.09 -0.61 11.25
N MET A 29 9.40 -1.24 12.39
CA MET A 29 10.72 -1.82 12.65
C MET A 29 11.07 -2.96 11.69
N CYS A 30 10.13 -3.88 11.43
CA CYS A 30 10.34 -4.99 10.50
C CYS A 30 10.47 -4.52 9.04
N ALA A 31 9.72 -3.49 8.66
CA ALA A 31 9.77 -2.91 7.32
C ALA A 31 11.01 -2.01 7.11
N GLY A 32 11.50 -1.35 8.17
CA GLY A 32 12.57 -0.36 8.13
C GLY A 32 12.10 1.06 7.78
N PHE A 33 10.79 1.29 7.68
CA PHE A 33 10.17 2.58 7.35
C PHE A 33 8.70 2.64 7.83
N GLY A 34 8.01 3.77 7.60
CA GLY A 34 6.63 4.02 8.01
C GLY A 34 5.59 3.21 7.22
N MET A 35 5.62 1.89 7.36
CA MET A 35 4.73 0.96 6.65
C MET A 35 3.31 0.95 7.19
N PHE A 36 3.13 1.14 8.50
CA PHE A 36 1.82 1.22 9.13
C PHE A 36 0.98 2.34 8.50
N GLU A 37 1.57 3.51 8.29
CA GLU A 37 0.92 4.66 7.67
C GLU A 37 0.45 4.37 6.24
N MET A 38 1.26 3.67 5.45
CA MET A 38 0.89 3.28 4.08
C MET A 38 -0.27 2.28 4.04
N LEU A 39 -0.44 1.49 5.10
CA LEU A 39 -1.48 0.46 5.22
C LEU A 39 -2.77 0.99 5.86
N LEU A 40 -2.79 2.25 6.31
CA LEU A 40 -3.99 2.87 6.89
C LEU A 40 -5.23 2.75 5.98
N PRO A 41 -5.18 2.98 4.65
CA PRO A 41 -6.36 2.82 3.80
C PRO A 41 -6.96 1.41 3.86
N LEU A 42 -6.11 0.38 3.94
CA LEU A 42 -6.53 -1.02 4.08
C LEU A 42 -7.15 -1.28 5.46
N PHE A 43 -6.51 -0.79 6.53
CA PHE A 43 -7.01 -0.97 7.89
C PHE A 43 -8.33 -0.23 8.14
N VAL A 44 -8.51 0.95 7.55
CA VAL A 44 -9.78 1.69 7.57
C VAL A 44 -10.86 0.89 6.85
N ALA A 45 -10.56 0.31 5.68
CA ALA A 45 -11.52 -0.54 4.97
C ALA A 45 -11.91 -1.75 5.83
N TRP A 46 -10.96 -2.41 6.49
CA TRP A 46 -11.26 -3.53 7.38
C TRP A 46 -12.10 -3.12 8.60
N GLN A 47 -11.80 -1.97 9.20
CA GLN A 47 -12.59 -1.43 10.30
C GLN A 47 -14.03 -1.15 9.87
N ASN A 48 -14.24 -0.54 8.70
CA ASN A 48 -15.57 -0.25 8.17
C ASN A 48 -16.39 -1.52 7.90
N ASN A 49 -15.71 -2.64 7.63
CA ASN A 49 -16.33 -3.97 7.49
C ASN A 49 -16.46 -4.72 8.83
N GLY A 50 -16.13 -4.08 9.95
CA GLY A 50 -16.22 -4.67 11.29
C GLY A 50 -15.18 -5.75 11.57
N LEU A 51 -14.11 -5.84 10.78
CA LEU A 51 -13.06 -6.86 10.91
C LEU A 51 -11.97 -6.44 11.90
N THR A 52 -11.75 -5.13 12.06
CA THR A 52 -10.71 -4.61 12.93
C THR A 52 -11.16 -3.39 13.73
N LYS A 53 -10.42 -3.09 14.79
CA LYS A 53 -10.42 -1.79 15.48
C LYS A 53 -9.06 -1.15 15.23
N LEU A 54 -9.06 0.00 14.57
CA LEU A 54 -7.87 0.81 14.32
C LEU A 54 -7.71 1.82 15.47
N SER A 55 -6.52 1.85 16.04
CA SER A 55 -6.04 2.85 16.99
C SER A 55 -4.78 3.51 16.44
N ASP A 56 -4.30 4.56 17.09
CA ASP A 56 -3.13 5.32 16.61
C ASP A 56 -1.85 4.46 16.51
N ASP A 57 -1.69 3.49 17.42
CA ASP A 57 -0.47 2.68 17.54
C ASP A 57 -0.65 1.19 17.20
N TYR A 58 -1.89 0.75 16.94
CA TYR A 58 -2.17 -0.66 16.66
C TYR A 58 -3.48 -0.89 15.92
N VAL A 59 -3.58 -2.07 15.31
CA VAL A 59 -4.80 -2.64 14.75
C VAL A 59 -5.08 -3.94 15.48
N GLU A 60 -6.28 -4.09 16.00
CA GLU A 60 -6.75 -5.30 16.66
C GLU A 60 -7.87 -5.94 15.84
N LEU A 61 -7.89 -7.27 15.73
CA LEU A 61 -9.00 -7.99 15.12
C LEU A 61 -10.23 -7.92 16.03
N THR A 62 -11.41 -7.79 15.43
CA THR A 62 -12.65 -8.08 16.15
C THR A 62 -12.88 -9.59 16.18
N LEU A 63 -13.90 -10.04 16.90
CA LEU A 63 -14.35 -11.44 16.83
C LEU A 63 -14.62 -11.89 15.39
N ALA A 64 -15.24 -11.02 14.56
CA ALA A 64 -15.43 -11.31 13.15
C ALA A 64 -14.07 -11.41 12.41
N GLY A 65 -13.15 -10.49 12.67
CA GLY A 65 -11.81 -10.49 12.08
C GLY A 65 -10.99 -11.73 12.38
N GLU A 66 -11.09 -12.28 13.59
CA GLU A 66 -10.37 -13.50 13.99
C GLU A 66 -10.76 -14.70 13.13
N PHE A 67 -12.03 -14.85 12.74
CA PHE A 67 -12.46 -15.89 11.81
C PHE A 67 -11.84 -15.75 10.42
N TRP A 68 -11.44 -14.53 10.04
CA TRP A 68 -10.82 -14.20 8.76
C TRP A 68 -9.31 -13.96 8.85
N ALA A 69 -8.67 -14.25 9.99
CA ALA A 69 -7.27 -13.89 10.26
C ALA A 69 -6.32 -14.37 9.15
N THR A 70 -6.48 -15.61 8.69
CA THR A 70 -5.67 -16.19 7.60
C THR A 70 -5.84 -15.44 6.28
N THR A 71 -7.08 -15.13 5.89
CA THR A 71 -7.37 -14.40 4.66
C THR A 71 -6.83 -12.97 4.72
N LEU A 72 -7.03 -12.30 5.85
CA LEU A 72 -6.52 -10.95 6.08
C LEU A 72 -4.98 -10.92 6.06
N ALA A 73 -4.31 -11.92 6.65
CA ALA A 73 -2.86 -12.05 6.59
C ALA A 73 -2.36 -12.19 5.14
N GLN A 74 -2.99 -13.06 4.35
CA GLN A 74 -2.66 -13.25 2.94
C GLN A 74 -2.84 -11.96 2.13
N ASN A 75 -3.96 -11.27 2.31
CA ASN A 75 -4.23 -9.99 1.66
C ASN A 75 -3.18 -8.94 2.02
N LEU A 76 -2.81 -8.84 3.30
CA LEU A 76 -1.80 -7.89 3.76
C LEU A 76 -0.42 -8.18 3.15
N ILE A 77 -0.01 -9.45 3.14
CA ILE A 77 1.24 -9.89 2.53
C ILE A 77 1.25 -9.55 1.03
N GLN A 78 0.15 -9.81 0.32
CA GLN A 78 0.04 -9.46 -1.10
C GLN A 78 0.20 -7.96 -1.34
N VAL A 79 -0.43 -7.11 -0.51
CA VAL A 79 -0.30 -5.65 -0.62
C VAL A 79 1.14 -5.21 -0.37
N ILE A 80 1.78 -5.71 0.69
CA ILE A 80 3.18 -5.40 1.02
C ILE A 80 4.12 -5.80 -0.13
N GLN A 81 3.90 -6.98 -0.72
CA GLN A 81 4.71 -7.48 -1.83
C GLN A 81 4.44 -6.74 -3.15
N SER A 82 3.22 -6.25 -3.36
CA SER A 82 2.84 -5.50 -4.57
C SER A 82 3.28 -4.04 -4.51
N GLY A 83 3.29 -3.44 -3.31
CA GLY A 83 3.73 -2.06 -3.08
C GLY A 83 5.22 -1.81 -3.34
N ALA A 84 6.04 -2.86 -3.44
CA ALA A 84 7.43 -2.76 -3.86
C ALA A 84 7.62 -2.34 -5.33
N MET A 85 6.54 -2.28 -6.14
CA MET A 85 6.57 -1.95 -7.57
C MET A 85 6.05 -0.55 -7.93
N THR A 86 5.97 0.38 -6.98
CA THR A 86 5.69 1.79 -7.29
C THR A 86 6.70 2.71 -6.61
N THR A 87 7.94 2.71 -7.12
CA THR A 87 8.82 3.89 -7.02
C THR A 87 8.79 4.57 -8.38
N GLU A 88 7.91 5.56 -8.55
CA GLU A 88 8.15 6.62 -9.52
C GLU A 88 8.54 7.88 -8.76
N PRO A 89 9.80 8.31 -8.91
CA PRO A 89 10.09 9.72 -8.99
C PRO A 89 10.91 9.99 -10.25
N ASP A 90 10.25 10.33 -11.37
CA ASP A 90 10.87 11.28 -12.31
C ASP A 90 9.83 12.08 -13.12
N LYS A 91 9.50 13.28 -12.61
CA LYS A 91 8.99 14.36 -13.44
C LYS A 91 10.18 15.07 -14.10
N SER A 92 10.75 14.49 -15.15
CA SER A 92 11.61 15.19 -16.11
C SER A 92 10.82 15.46 -17.40
N SER A 93 9.77 16.26 -17.28
CA SER A 93 9.13 16.91 -18.43
C SER A 93 9.18 18.41 -18.21
N THR A 94 10.28 19.00 -18.65
CA THR A 94 10.48 20.43 -18.82
C THR A 94 9.30 21.01 -19.62
N SER A 95 8.47 21.79 -18.93
CA SER A 95 7.55 22.72 -19.55
C SER A 95 8.35 23.79 -20.30
N LYS A 96 8.41 23.69 -21.62
CA LYS A 96 8.50 24.87 -22.49
C LYS A 96 7.10 25.15 -23.01
N ASN A 97 6.49 26.12 -22.36
CA ASN A 97 5.19 26.68 -22.65
C ASN A 97 5.32 27.67 -23.81
N GLN A 98 4.70 27.42 -24.96
CA GLN A 98 4.10 28.51 -25.77
C GLN A 98 3.11 27.98 -26.82
N SER A 99 1.83 28.16 -26.53
CA SER A 99 0.73 28.29 -27.51
C SER A 99 0.80 29.69 -28.18
N PRO A 100 0.03 30.08 -29.22
CA PRO A 100 -1.11 29.40 -29.87
C PRO A 100 -1.18 29.55 -31.41
N ASN A 101 -2.23 28.95 -31.99
CA ASN A 101 -3.18 29.58 -32.92
C ASN A 101 -3.43 28.87 -34.27
N ASN A 102 -4.72 28.88 -34.56
CA ASN A 102 -5.50 28.23 -35.58
C ASN A 102 -5.21 28.66 -37.02
N ASN A 103 -5.61 27.77 -37.93
CA ASN A 103 -6.10 28.02 -39.28
C ASN A 103 -5.22 28.80 -40.26
N LYS A 104 -4.72 28.09 -41.28
CA LYS A 104 -4.79 28.58 -42.67
C LYS A 104 -4.94 27.45 -43.67
N ILE A 105 -6.14 27.39 -44.22
CA ILE A 105 -6.52 26.75 -45.49
C ILE A 105 -5.72 27.43 -46.63
N LYS A 106 -5.14 26.65 -47.55
CA LYS A 106 -5.29 26.75 -49.04
C LYS A 106 -4.11 26.13 -49.83
N ALA A 107 -4.50 25.26 -50.77
CA ALA A 107 -4.05 25.15 -52.17
C ALA A 107 -2.59 24.78 -52.50
N VAL A 108 -2.39 23.77 -53.36
CA VAL A 108 -1.98 23.88 -54.79
C VAL A 108 -1.47 22.53 -55.31
N LEU A 109 -1.90 22.21 -56.53
CA LEU A 109 -1.47 21.15 -57.47
C LEU A 109 0.04 20.83 -57.49
N ALA A 110 0.35 19.54 -57.72
CA ALA A 110 1.14 19.07 -58.85
C ALA A 110 0.73 17.64 -59.20
#